data_AF-A0A0F8YQB6-F1
#
_entry.id   AF-A0A0F8YQB6-F1
#
_cell.length_a   1.000
_cell.length_b   1.000
_cell.length_c   1.000
_cell.angle_alpha   90.00
_cell.angle_beta   90.00
_cell.angle_gamma   90.00
#
_symmetry.space_group_name_H-M   'P 1'
#
loop_
_entity.id
_entity.type
_entity.pdbx_description
1 polymer ?
#
loop_
_entity_poly.entity_id
_entity_poly.type
_entity_poly.pdbx_seq_one_letter_code
_entity_poly.pdbx_strand_id
1 'polypeptide(L)'
;MEVVWLGTECDKSPGGAHYLVSVYAADGGDVYCCKYCWKVKWLSNSKDGAEQMTRLMTKHGDDVGYQKLMDLKPESKEMLYKLQNIWMLVEQLDKDDLKAIIDMAVKEVSNEA
;
A
#
# COMPACT_ATOMS: atom_id res chain seq x y z
N MET A 1 9.93 2.24 -11.68
CA MET A 1 8.56 1.85 -11.31
C MET A 1 7.96 3.02 -10.54
N GLU A 2 6.70 3.35 -10.75
CA GLU A 2 5.98 4.47 -10.09
C GLU A 2 4.97 3.89 -9.10
N VAL A 3 4.88 4.46 -7.89
CA VAL A 3 3.82 4.15 -6.92
C VAL A 3 2.56 4.85 -7.43
N VAL A 4 1.71 4.10 -8.12
CA VAL A 4 0.43 4.61 -8.59
C VAL A 4 -0.52 4.77 -7.39
N TRP A 5 -1.22 5.91 -7.30
CA TRP A 5 -2.33 6.05 -6.37
C TRP A 5 -3.44 5.12 -6.82
N LEU A 6 -3.52 3.96 -6.18
CA LEU A 6 -4.51 2.96 -6.53
C LEU A 6 -5.90 3.56 -6.29
N GLY A 7 -6.70 3.53 -7.37
CA GLY A 7 -7.93 4.30 -7.59
C GLY A 7 -8.81 4.56 -6.38
N THR A 8 -9.54 5.67 -6.43
CA THR A 8 -10.46 6.12 -5.37
C THR A 8 -11.59 5.13 -5.10
N GLU A 9 -11.82 4.17 -5.99
CA GLU A 9 -12.91 3.19 -5.93
C GLU A 9 -12.42 1.73 -6.07
N CYS A 10 -13.12 0.86 -5.36
CA CYS A 10 -12.92 -0.58 -5.31
C CYS A 10 -14.11 -1.28 -5.99
N ASP A 11 -13.91 -1.66 -7.24
CA ASP A 11 -14.83 -2.46 -8.07
C ASP A 11 -15.23 -3.80 -7.44
N LYS A 12 -14.35 -4.38 -6.64
CA LYS A 12 -14.57 -5.67 -5.93
C LYS A 12 -15.28 -5.51 -4.57
N SER A 13 -15.54 -4.27 -4.12
CA SER A 13 -16.18 -3.99 -2.82
C SER A 13 -17.69 -3.76 -2.96
N PRO A 14 -18.54 -4.31 -2.08
CA PRO A 14 -20.00 -4.13 -2.13
C PRO A 14 -20.49 -2.67 -2.09
N GLY A 15 -19.68 -1.74 -1.59
CA GLY A 15 -20.03 -0.31 -1.47
C GLY A 15 -19.13 0.61 -2.29
N GLY A 16 -18.33 0.07 -3.22
CA GLY A 16 -17.37 0.84 -4.02
C GLY A 16 -16.18 1.42 -3.24
N ALA A 17 -16.20 1.44 -1.91
CA ALA A 17 -15.09 1.91 -1.09
C ALA A 17 -14.05 0.80 -0.81
N HIS A 18 -12.78 1.18 -0.67
CA HIS A 18 -11.75 0.27 -0.18
C HIS A 18 -11.92 -0.02 1.32
N TYR A 19 -11.89 -1.30 1.69
CA TYR A 19 -11.90 -1.74 3.09
C TYR A 19 -10.48 -2.11 3.51
N LEU A 20 -9.76 -1.09 3.97
CA LEU A 20 -8.35 -1.13 4.32
C LEU A 20 -8.12 -1.80 5.68
N VAL A 21 -7.27 -2.82 5.71
CA VAL A 21 -6.83 -3.53 6.92
C VAL A 21 -5.32 -3.35 7.03
N SER A 22 -4.82 -2.88 8.18
CA SER A 22 -3.37 -2.77 8.40
C SER A 22 -2.74 -4.16 8.40
N VAL A 23 -1.63 -4.30 7.67
CA VAL A 23 -0.90 -5.57 7.53
C VAL A 23 0.55 -5.47 8.01
N TYR A 24 1.14 -4.27 8.01
CA TYR A 24 2.55 -4.07 8.33
C TYR A 24 2.84 -2.61 8.68
N ALA A 25 3.69 -2.35 9.68
CA ALA A 25 4.12 -1.00 10.02
C ALA A 25 5.51 -0.71 9.42
N ALA A 26 5.70 0.44 8.79
CA ALA A 26 6.95 0.85 8.14
C ALA A 26 7.10 2.39 8.11
N ASP A 27 8.32 2.91 8.26
CA ASP A 27 8.68 4.35 8.19
C ASP A 27 7.75 5.35 8.94
N GLY A 28 7.21 4.95 10.10
CA GLY A 28 6.28 5.78 10.87
C GLY A 28 4.88 5.88 10.23
N GLY A 29 4.47 4.81 9.56
CA GLY A 29 3.13 4.61 9.04
C GLY A 29 2.79 3.13 8.94
N ASP A 30 1.60 2.86 8.45
CA ASP A 30 1.05 1.53 8.30
C ASP A 30 0.74 1.27 6.82
N VAL A 31 1.16 0.10 6.36
CA VAL A 31 0.73 -0.49 5.09
C VAL A 31 -0.61 -1.15 5.32
N TYR A 32 -1.59 -0.71 4.55
CA TYR A 32 -2.93 -1.23 4.51
C TYR A 32 -3.15 -2.04 3.24
N CYS A 33 -3.96 -3.08 3.34
CA CYS A 33 -4.43 -3.88 2.22
C CYS A 33 -5.96 -3.84 2.17
N CYS A 34 -6.54 -3.65 0.97
CA CYS A 34 -7.99 -3.77 0.80
C CYS A 34 -8.42 -5.24 0.84
N LYS A 35 -9.31 -5.63 1.75
CA LYS A 35 -9.75 -7.04 1.86
C LYS A 35 -10.48 -7.60 0.63
N TYR A 36 -10.96 -6.73 -0.27
CA TYR A 36 -11.74 -7.15 -1.45
C TYR A 36 -10.88 -7.24 -2.71
N CYS A 37 -10.14 -6.17 -3.01
CA CYS A 37 -9.34 -6.08 -4.21
C CYS A 37 -7.85 -6.26 -3.97
N TRP A 38 -7.41 -6.40 -2.73
CA TRP A 38 -6.01 -6.66 -2.34
C TRP A 38 -5.00 -5.58 -2.75
N LYS A 39 -5.49 -4.43 -3.22
CA LYS A 39 -4.70 -3.23 -3.45
C LYS A 39 -4.14 -2.71 -2.12
N VAL A 40 -2.87 -2.32 -2.12
CA VAL A 40 -2.13 -1.89 -0.93
C VAL A 40 -1.88 -0.39 -0.92
N LYS A 41 -1.78 0.19 0.27
CA LYS A 41 -1.52 1.62 0.47
C LYS A 41 -0.78 1.87 1.78
N TRP A 42 0.24 2.71 1.76
CA TRP A 42 0.89 3.20 2.98
C TRP A 42 0.24 4.51 3.45
N LEU A 43 -0.07 4.62 4.73
CA LEU A 43 -0.57 5.84 5.36
C LEU A 43 0.24 6.16 6.63
N SER A 44 0.57 7.43 6.83
CA SER A 44 1.22 7.89 8.06
C SER A 44 0.32 7.64 9.27
N ASN A 45 0.88 7.15 10.37
CA ASN A 45 0.20 7.05 11.66
C ASN A 45 0.56 8.20 12.61
N SER A 46 1.41 9.13 12.16
CA SER A 46 1.73 10.38 12.85
C SER A 46 0.97 11.58 12.26
N LYS A 47 0.65 12.55 13.12
CA LYS A 47 0.07 13.83 12.73
C LYS A 47 0.98 14.57 11.74
N ASP A 48 2.26 14.66 12.04
CA ASP A 48 3.24 15.37 11.21
C ASP A 48 3.36 14.75 9.81
N GLY A 49 3.36 13.42 9.72
CA GLY A 49 3.37 12.73 8.42
C GLY A 49 2.05 12.90 7.65
N ALA A 50 0.90 12.99 8.34
CA ALA A 50 -0.38 13.30 7.70
C ALA A 50 -0.42 14.75 7.17
N GLU A 51 0.15 15.70 7.91
CA GLU A 51 0.31 17.08 7.43
C GLU A 51 1.27 17.17 6.25
N GLN A 52 2.39 16.44 6.29
CA GLN A 52 3.34 16.37 5.18
C GLN A 52 2.69 15.81 3.91
N MET A 53 1.93 14.72 4.05
CA MET A 53 1.15 14.12 2.97
C MET A 53 0.18 15.14 2.36
N THR A 54 -0.60 15.83 3.19
CA THR A 54 -1.55 16.86 2.76
C THR A 54 -0.86 18.00 2.00
N ARG A 55 0.27 18.49 2.51
CA ARG A 55 1.04 19.55 1.87
C ARG A 55 1.56 19.14 0.49
N LEU A 56 2.10 17.91 0.37
CA LEU A 56 2.63 17.40 -0.89
C LEU A 56 1.53 17.22 -1.94
N MET A 57 0.38 16.63 -1.56
CA MET A 57 -0.77 16.45 -2.44
C MET A 57 -1.36 17.78 -2.88
N THR A 58 -1.51 18.74 -1.96
CA THR A 58 -2.01 20.08 -2.30
C THR A 58 -1.10 20.80 -3.30
N LYS A 59 0.23 20.63 -3.16
CA LYS A 59 1.21 21.32 -3.99
C LYS A 59 1.41 20.68 -5.36
N HIS A 60 1.29 19.35 -5.46
CA HIS A 60 1.70 18.59 -6.64
C HIS A 60 0.56 17.79 -7.30
N GLY A 61 -0.63 17.77 -6.72
CA GLY A 61 -1.70 16.82 -7.05
C GLY A 61 -1.53 15.51 -6.29
N ASP A 62 -2.60 14.71 -6.21
CA ASP A 62 -2.66 13.51 -5.37
C ASP A 62 -1.60 12.47 -5.75
N ASP A 63 -1.53 12.11 -7.03
CA ASP A 63 -0.62 11.06 -7.53
C ASP A 63 0.86 11.46 -7.35
N VAL A 64 1.23 12.63 -7.88
CA VAL A 64 2.62 13.13 -7.83
C VAL A 64 3.00 13.47 -6.38
N GLY A 65 2.07 14.02 -5.61
CA GLY A 65 2.26 14.33 -4.19
C GLY A 65 2.51 13.07 -3.36
N TYR A 66 1.77 12.00 -3.62
CA TYR A 66 2.01 10.71 -2.97
C TYR A 66 3.32 10.07 -3.40
N GLN A 67 3.66 10.11 -4.69
CA GLN A 67 4.95 9.60 -5.16
C GLN A 67 6.11 10.33 -4.46
N LYS A 68 6.02 11.66 -4.35
CA LYS A 68 7.01 12.46 -3.61
C LYS A 68 7.06 12.11 -2.13
N LEU A 69 5.94 11.79 -1.50
CA LEU A 69 5.92 11.31 -0.12
C LEU A 69 6.64 9.96 -0.01
N MET A 70 6.35 9.02 -0.91
CA MET A 70 6.97 7.71 -0.91
C MET A 70 8.48 7.77 -1.20
N ASP A 71 8.94 8.76 -1.98
CA ASP A 71 10.37 9.01 -2.16
C ASP A 71 11.10 9.39 -0.85
N LEU A 72 10.38 9.91 0.14
CA LEU A 72 10.89 10.21 1.49
C LEU A 72 10.76 9.01 2.45
N LYS A 73 10.16 7.90 2.01
CA LYS A 73 9.80 6.72 2.80
C LYS A 73 10.28 5.45 2.08
N PRO A 74 11.60 5.24 1.97
CA PRO A 74 12.18 4.25 1.06
C PRO A 74 11.80 2.80 1.42
N GLU A 75 11.74 2.45 2.70
CA GLU A 75 11.37 1.09 3.14
C GLU A 75 9.91 0.80 2.80
N SER A 76 9.03 1.76 3.07
CA SER A 76 7.60 1.68 2.76
C SER A 76 7.35 1.65 1.26
N LYS A 77 8.15 2.39 0.49
CA LYS A 77 8.09 2.41 -0.98
C LYS A 77 8.50 1.07 -1.57
N GLU A 78 9.60 0.50 -1.08
CA GLU A 78 10.05 -0.83 -1.51
C GLU A 78 9.02 -1.91 -1.16
N MET A 79 8.47 -1.86 0.07
CA MET A 79 7.42 -2.78 0.51
C MET A 79 6.16 -2.68 -0.36
N LEU A 80 5.68 -1.46 -0.62
CA LEU A 80 4.52 -1.25 -1.50
C LEU A 80 4.77 -1.83 -2.90
N TYR A 81 5.96 -1.65 -3.45
CA TYR A 81 6.31 -2.23 -4.74
C TYR A 81 6.32 -3.75 -4.74
N LYS A 82 6.92 -4.37 -3.71
CA LYS A 82 6.90 -5.83 -3.55
C LYS A 82 5.48 -6.35 -3.49
N LEU A 83 4.63 -5.72 -2.67
CA LEU A 83 3.22 -6.11 -2.52
C LEU A 83 2.38 -5.87 -3.77
N GLN A 84 2.60 -4.75 -4.49
CA GLN A 84 1.95 -4.47 -5.77
C GLN A 84 2.36 -5.47 -6.84
N ASN A 85 3.63 -5.85 -6.89
CA ASN A 85 4.12 -6.87 -7.82
C ASN A 85 3.51 -8.24 -7.52
N ILE A 86 3.48 -8.65 -6.25
CA ILE A 86 2.78 -9.87 -5.81
C ILE A 86 1.33 -9.81 -6.27
N TRP A 87 0.63 -8.69 -6.01
CA TRP A 87 -0.75 -8.52 -6.43
C TRP A 87 -0.95 -8.63 -7.94
N MET A 88 -0.12 -7.99 -8.75
CA MET A 88 -0.20 -8.06 -10.22
C MET A 88 0.00 -9.49 -10.73
N LEU A 89 0.91 -10.24 -10.12
CA LEU A 89 1.13 -11.66 -10.43
C LEU A 89 -0.08 -12.50 -10.00
N VAL A 90 -0.73 -12.14 -8.90
CA VAL A 90 -1.81 -12.91 -8.30
C VAL A 90 -3.21 -12.54 -8.83
N GLU A 91 -3.41 -11.41 -9.51
CA GLU A 91 -4.63 -11.22 -10.33
C GLU A 91 -4.78 -12.30 -11.42
N GLN A 92 -3.72 -13.07 -11.68
CA GLN A 92 -3.71 -14.22 -12.58
C GLN A 92 -3.90 -15.58 -11.84
N LEU A 93 -4.02 -15.58 -10.51
CA LEU A 93 -4.09 -16.77 -9.64
C LEU A 93 -5.37 -16.72 -8.76
N ASP A 94 -5.71 -17.84 -8.10
CA ASP A 94 -6.88 -17.89 -7.22
C ASP A 94 -6.65 -17.22 -5.84
N LYS A 95 -7.73 -17.00 -5.07
CA LYS A 95 -7.70 -16.26 -3.79
C LYS A 95 -6.99 -16.99 -2.66
N ASP A 96 -6.92 -18.32 -2.69
CA ASP A 96 -6.33 -19.11 -1.62
C ASP A 96 -4.80 -19.15 -1.79
N ASP A 97 -4.32 -19.23 -3.03
CA ASP A 97 -2.91 -19.07 -3.38
C ASP A 97 -2.38 -17.67 -3.01
N LEU A 98 -3.19 -16.62 -3.15
CA LEU A 98 -2.84 -15.25 -2.76
C LEU A 98 -2.52 -15.12 -1.28
N LYS A 99 -3.34 -15.72 -0.42
CA LYS A 99 -3.17 -15.63 1.03
C LYS A 99 -1.87 -16.30 1.46
N ALA A 100 -1.55 -17.46 0.89
CA ALA A 100 -0.32 -18.18 1.18
C ALA A 100 0.93 -17.38 0.79
N ILE A 101 0.93 -16.72 -0.38
CA ILE A 101 2.06 -15.92 -0.85
C ILE A 101 2.27 -14.66 0.00
N ILE A 102 1.19 -13.96 0.38
CA ILE A 102 1.29 -12.79 1.28
C ILE A 102 1.84 -13.20 2.64
N ASP A 103 1.33 -14.29 3.21
CA ASP A 103 1.79 -14.79 4.52
C ASP A 103 3.28 -15.21 4.47
N MET A 104 3.78 -15.69 3.33
CA MET A 104 5.20 -15.97 3.11
C MET A 104 6.04 -14.69 3.02
N ALA A 105 5.63 -13.74 2.18
CA ALA A 105 6.37 -12.48 1.97
C ALA A 105 6.47 -11.64 3.26
N VAL A 106 5.41 -11.59 4.06
CA VAL A 106 5.41 -10.89 5.37
C VAL A 106 6.36 -11.57 6.36
N LYS A 107 6.45 -12.91 6.34
CA LYS A 107 7.37 -13.67 7.21
C LYS A 107 8.83 -13.48 6.85
N GLU A 108 9.19 -13.45 5.56
CA GLU A 108 10.56 -13.20 5.13
C GLU A 108 11.06 -11.84 5.62
N VAL A 109 10.25 -10.79 5.46
CA VAL A 109 10.62 -9.44 5.90
C VAL A 109 10.70 -9.33 7.43
N SER A 110 9.89 -10.11 8.16
CA SER A 110 9.89 -10.10 9.63
C SER A 110 11.06 -10.90 10.25
N ASN A 111 11.69 -11.80 9.49
CA ASN A 111 12.84 -12.59 9.94
C ASN A 111 14.20 -11.96 9.61
N GLU A 112 14.22 -10.92 8.77
CA GLU A 112 15.42 -10.14 8.43
C GLU A 112 15.61 -8.90 9.33
N ALA A 113 14.71 -8.66 10.29
CA ALA A 113 14.74 -7.57 11.28
C ALA A 113 15.18 -8.09 12.67
#